data_AF-A0ABD7B3Q2-F1
#
_entry.id   AF-A0ABD7B3Q2-F1
#
_cell.length_a   1.000
_cell.length_b   1.000
_cell.length_c   1.000
_cell.angle_alpha   90.00
_cell.angle_beta   90.00
_cell.angle_gamma   90.00
#
_symmetry.space_group_name_H-M   'P 1'
#
loop_
_entity.id
_entity.type
_entity.pdbx_description
1 polymer ?
#
loop_
_entity_poly.entity_id
_entity_poly.type
_entity_poly.pdbx_seq_one_letter_code
_entity_poly.pdbx_strand_id
1 'polypeptide(L)'
;MTTVHSIAEFTDPEVPPANNRLGTVSYASRYPDYTHVPAIIMKGQWLEAAGFTTGTPFDIKVMPGCIVLTAKLPEPEEPALLQSLRRVCKLSARKQRQVQEFIDVISAKPRRQK
;
A
#
# COMPACT_ATOMS: atom_id res chain seq x y z
N MET A 1 27.05 38.68 28.44
CA MET A 1 26.89 38.56 26.97
C MET A 1 26.67 37.09 26.65
N THR A 2 25.42 36.69 26.45
CA THR A 2 25.04 35.30 26.15
C THR A 2 24.71 35.20 24.67
N THR A 3 25.63 34.66 23.89
CA THR A 3 25.40 34.34 22.48
C THR A 3 24.60 33.04 22.40
N VAL A 4 23.30 33.16 22.16
CA VAL A 4 22.42 32.01 21.91
C VAL A 4 22.71 31.52 20.49
N HIS A 5 23.42 30.41 20.37
CA HIS A 5 23.58 29.71 19.09
C HIS A 5 22.30 28.92 18.82
N SER A 6 21.38 29.51 18.06
CA SER A 6 20.20 28.83 17.55
C SER A 6 20.65 27.75 16.57
N ILE A 7 20.62 26.50 17.02
CA ILE A 7 20.71 25.33 16.15
C ILE A 7 19.30 25.11 15.62
N ALA A 8 18.93 25.85 14.57
CA ALA A 8 17.90 25.38 13.69
C ALA A 8 18.52 24.21 12.91
N GLU A 9 18.38 22.99 13.43
CA GLU A 9 18.49 21.78 12.62
C GLU A 9 17.46 21.92 11.52
N PHE A 10 17.92 22.37 10.35
CA PHE A 10 17.18 22.27 9.12
C PHE A 10 17.10 20.76 8.85
N THR A 11 16.05 20.12 9.36
CA THR A 11 15.68 18.79 8.89
C THR A 11 15.32 18.99 7.42
N ASP A 12 16.31 18.81 6.54
CA ASP A 12 16.02 18.56 5.14
C ASP A 12 14.97 17.46 5.13
N PRO A 13 13.76 17.69 4.60
CA PRO A 13 12.90 16.56 4.33
C PRO A 13 13.70 15.73 3.34
N GLU A 14 14.12 14.53 3.75
CA GLU A 14 14.71 13.53 2.87
C GLU A 14 13.60 13.10 1.90
N VAL A 15 13.30 13.99 0.96
CA VAL A 15 12.47 13.72 -0.20
C VAL A 15 13.36 12.84 -1.07
N PRO A 16 13.04 11.54 -1.23
CA PRO A 16 13.80 10.70 -2.14
C PRO A 16 13.87 11.38 -3.52
N PRO A 17 14.98 11.22 -4.26
CA PRO A 17 15.31 12.04 -5.43
C PRO A 17 14.09 12.19 -6.32
N ALA A 18 13.68 13.45 -6.54
CA ALA A 18 12.40 13.82 -7.10
C ALA A 18 11.96 12.87 -8.23
N ASN A 19 11.02 11.98 -7.94
CA ASN A 19 10.40 11.08 -8.93
C ASN A 19 9.39 11.84 -9.82
N ASN A 20 9.63 13.15 -10.01
CA ASN A 20 8.82 14.03 -10.81
C ASN A 20 9.15 13.76 -12.27
N ARG A 21 8.14 13.38 -13.05
CA ARG A 21 8.27 13.11 -14.48
C ARG A 21 7.51 14.18 -15.23
N LEU A 22 8.16 14.77 -16.23
CA LEU A 22 7.53 15.70 -17.14
C LEU A 22 6.73 14.92 -18.17
N GLY A 23 5.51 15.36 -18.43
CA GLY A 23 4.62 14.80 -19.43
C GLY A 23 3.73 15.89 -20.01
N THR A 24 3.31 15.70 -21.25
CA THR A 24 2.40 16.61 -21.94
C THR A 24 1.12 15.86 -22.26
N VAL A 25 -0.02 16.55 -22.14
CA VAL A 25 -1.31 16.03 -22.57
C VAL A 25 -1.26 15.82 -24.08
N SER A 26 -1.47 14.56 -24.50
CA SER A 26 -1.58 14.14 -25.90
C SER A 26 -3.05 13.97 -26.30
N TYR A 27 -3.31 13.31 -27.41
CA TYR A 27 -4.64 12.93 -27.84
C TYR A 27 -4.73 11.43 -28.16
N ALA A 28 -5.94 10.88 -28.04
CA ALA A 28 -6.32 9.58 -28.58
C ALA A 28 -7.48 9.78 -29.56
N SER A 29 -7.40 9.17 -30.75
CA SER A 29 -8.49 9.15 -31.71
C SER A 29 -9.48 8.03 -31.39
N ARG A 30 -10.77 8.32 -31.35
CA ARG A 30 -11.82 7.30 -31.23
C ARG A 30 -12.28 6.85 -32.60
N TYR A 31 -12.49 5.54 -32.80
CA TYR A 31 -13.08 5.00 -34.02
C TYR A 31 -14.59 4.79 -33.78
N PRO A 32 -15.48 5.05 -34.76
CA PRO A 32 -15.25 5.34 -36.19
C PRO A 32 -15.17 6.81 -36.58
N ASP A 33 -15.47 7.72 -35.67
CA ASP A 33 -15.61 9.16 -35.91
C ASP A 33 -14.27 9.93 -35.95
N TYR A 34 -13.15 9.26 -35.63
CA TYR A 34 -11.79 9.79 -35.57
C TYR A 34 -11.64 11.05 -34.71
N THR A 35 -12.55 11.27 -33.77
CA THR A 35 -12.52 12.44 -32.90
C THR A 35 -11.33 12.37 -31.93
N HIS A 36 -10.63 13.50 -31.78
CA HIS A 36 -9.50 13.62 -30.86
C HIS A 36 -10.00 13.91 -29.45
N VAL A 37 -9.63 13.03 -28.52
CA VAL A 37 -9.91 13.20 -27.09
C VAL A 37 -8.58 13.38 -26.34
N PRO A 38 -8.47 14.33 -25.40
CA PRO A 38 -7.28 14.49 -24.58
C PRO A 38 -6.90 13.20 -23.86
N ALA A 39 -5.62 12.86 -23.87
CA ALA A 39 -5.08 11.64 -23.29
C ALA A 39 -3.75 11.89 -22.59
N ILE A 40 -3.60 11.34 -21.39
CA ILE A 40 -2.31 11.30 -20.67
C ILE A 40 -1.75 9.90 -20.82
N ILE A 41 -0.56 9.80 -21.39
CA ILE A 41 0.12 8.51 -21.64
C ILE A 41 1.36 8.47 -20.76
N MET A 42 1.38 7.55 -19.79
CA MET A 42 2.54 7.29 -18.94
C MET A 42 3.19 5.98 -19.36
N LYS A 43 4.50 5.98 -19.58
CA LYS A 43 5.27 4.79 -19.96
C LYS A 43 6.54 4.70 -19.14
N GLY A 44 6.98 3.47 -18.87
CA GLY A 44 8.27 3.15 -18.27
C GLY A 44 8.17 2.19 -17.09
N GLN A 45 9.30 1.53 -16.80
CA GLN A 45 9.43 0.53 -15.72
C GLN A 45 9.12 1.08 -14.32
N TRP A 46 9.16 2.40 -14.16
CA TRP A 46 8.80 3.07 -12.90
C TRP A 46 7.32 2.89 -12.51
N LEU A 47 6.44 2.57 -13.47
CA LEU A 47 5.04 2.25 -13.17
C LEU A 47 4.93 0.97 -12.34
N GLU A 48 5.74 -0.05 -12.66
CA GLU A 48 5.80 -1.30 -11.90
C GLU A 48 6.34 -1.06 -10.48
N ALA A 49 7.41 -0.27 -10.34
CA ALA A 49 7.92 0.14 -9.02
C ALA A 49 6.90 0.95 -8.21
N ALA A 50 5.96 1.65 -8.87
CA ALA A 50 4.86 2.37 -8.24
C ALA A 50 3.60 1.51 -8.01
N GLY A 51 3.66 0.20 -8.30
CA GLY A 51 2.56 -0.75 -8.10
C GLY A 51 1.54 -0.83 -9.25
N PHE A 52 1.78 -0.16 -10.38
CA PHE A 52 0.93 -0.22 -11.57
C PHE A 52 1.42 -1.30 -12.55
N THR A 53 1.40 -2.56 -12.11
CA THR A 53 1.73 -3.69 -12.98
C THR A 53 0.59 -4.03 -13.94
N THR A 54 0.88 -4.82 -14.99
CA THR A 54 -0.14 -5.24 -15.96
C THR A 54 -1.27 -6.01 -15.26
N GLY A 55 -2.51 -5.56 -15.47
CA GLY A 55 -3.70 -6.17 -14.86
C GLY A 55 -4.03 -5.68 -13.46
N THR A 56 -3.21 -4.82 -12.85
CA THR A 56 -3.52 -4.24 -11.53
C THR A 56 -4.68 -3.24 -11.64
N PRO A 57 -5.80 -3.46 -10.94
CA PRO A 57 -6.87 -2.46 -10.88
C PRO A 57 -6.38 -1.21 -10.15
N PHE A 58 -6.88 -0.05 -10.51
CA PHE A 58 -6.54 1.21 -9.84
C PHE A 58 -7.74 2.15 -9.83
N ASP A 59 -7.74 3.07 -8.86
CA ASP A 59 -8.73 4.13 -8.74
C ASP A 59 -8.22 5.44 -9.32
N ILE A 60 -9.15 6.22 -9.86
CA ILE A 60 -8.89 7.57 -10.40
C ILE A 60 -9.75 8.56 -9.63
N LYS A 61 -9.12 9.55 -9.00
CA LYS A 61 -9.80 10.70 -8.41
C LYS A 61 -9.45 11.96 -9.19
N VAL A 62 -10.46 12.65 -9.67
CA VAL A 62 -10.31 13.88 -10.47
C VAL A 62 -10.71 15.09 -9.63
N MET A 63 -9.84 16.09 -9.63
CA MET A 63 -10.03 17.38 -8.98
C MET A 63 -9.63 18.50 -9.96
N PRO A 64 -10.09 19.75 -9.78
CA PRO A 64 -9.62 20.87 -10.58
C PRO A 64 -8.08 20.97 -10.56
N GLY A 65 -7.44 20.82 -11.72
CA GLY A 65 -5.98 20.88 -11.85
C GLY A 65 -5.19 19.67 -11.31
N CYS A 66 -5.84 18.61 -10.83
CA CYS A 66 -5.16 17.46 -10.22
C CYS A 66 -5.87 16.14 -10.51
N ILE A 67 -5.10 15.11 -10.87
CA ILE A 67 -5.56 13.73 -10.98
C ILE A 67 -4.72 12.89 -10.04
N VAL A 68 -5.38 12.13 -9.17
CA VAL A 68 -4.74 11.17 -8.27
C VAL A 68 -5.06 9.77 -8.77
N LEU A 69 -4.01 8.98 -8.99
CA LEU A 69 -4.08 7.58 -9.40
C LEU A 69 -3.58 6.71 -8.27
N THR A 70 -4.36 5.71 -7.88
CA THR A 70 -4.02 4.81 -6.76
C THR A 70 -4.17 3.37 -7.19
N ALA A 71 -3.05 2.63 -7.26
CA ALA A 71 -3.10 1.19 -7.51
C ALA A 71 -3.81 0.46 -6.37
N LYS A 72 -4.78 -0.40 -6.72
CA LYS A 72 -5.35 -1.36 -5.77
C LYS A 72 -4.42 -2.56 -5.73
N LEU A 73 -3.46 -2.50 -4.83
CA LEU A 73 -2.75 -3.70 -4.43
C LEU A 73 -3.80 -4.71 -3.93
N PRO A 74 -3.68 -6.00 -4.30
CA PRO A 74 -4.53 -7.02 -3.70
C PRO A 74 -4.39 -6.86 -2.19
N GLU A 75 -5.52 -6.63 -1.51
CA GLU A 75 -5.55 -6.69 -0.06
C GLU A 75 -4.90 -8.01 0.31
N PRO A 76 -3.81 -8.02 1.09
CA PRO A 76 -3.18 -9.27 1.45
C PRO A 76 -4.29 -10.11 2.06
N GLU A 77 -4.69 -11.18 1.37
CA GLU A 77 -5.74 -12.08 1.83
C GLU A 77 -5.32 -12.43 3.24
N GLU A 78 -6.06 -11.94 4.23
CA GLU A 78 -5.64 -12.14 5.61
C GLU A 78 -5.48 -13.64 5.78
N PRO A 79 -4.29 -14.11 6.19
CA PRO A 79 -4.08 -15.52 6.42
C PRO A 79 -5.27 -16.02 7.22
N ALA A 80 -5.90 -17.13 6.82
CA ALA A 80 -7.13 -17.60 7.47
C ALA A 80 -7.02 -17.68 9.00
N LEU A 81 -5.78 -17.83 9.50
CA LEU A 81 -5.40 -17.70 10.91
C LEU A 81 -5.70 -16.32 11.51
N LEU A 82 -5.34 -15.21 10.88
CA LEU A 82 -5.64 -13.86 11.38
C LEU A 82 -7.15 -13.60 11.48
N GLN A 83 -7.93 -14.07 10.50
CA GLN A 83 -9.39 -14.01 10.57
C GLN A 83 -9.92 -14.82 11.75
N SER A 84 -9.35 -16.01 11.98
CA SER A 84 -9.70 -16.87 13.12
C SER A 84 -9.34 -16.21 14.45
N LEU A 85 -8.16 -15.60 14.56
CA LEU A 85 -7.74 -14.87 15.76
C LEU A 85 -8.66 -13.68 16.06
N ARG A 86 -9.10 -12.93 15.04
CA ARG A 86 -10.10 -11.86 15.21
C ARG A 86 -11.43 -12.38 15.75
N ARG A 87 -11.86 -13.58 15.35
CA ARG A 87 -13.06 -14.21 15.91
C ARG A 87 -12.84 -14.56 17.38
N VAL A 88 -11.66 -15.06 17.75
CA VAL A 88 -11.30 -15.38 19.14
C VAL A 88 -11.29 -14.12 20.01
N CYS A 89 -10.77 -12.99 19.51
CA CYS A 89 -10.79 -11.70 20.23
C CYS A 89 -12.20 -11.20 20.58
N LYS A 90 -13.25 -11.64 19.85
CA LYS A 90 -14.65 -11.30 20.13
C LYS A 90 -15.31 -12.21 21.19
N LEU A 91 -14.64 -13.27 21.64
CA LEU A 91 -15.17 -14.18 22.65
C LEU A 91 -14.94 -13.63 24.08
N SER A 92 -15.62 -14.23 25.06
CA SER A 92 -15.39 -13.89 26.48
C SER A 92 -14.01 -14.34 26.96
N ALA A 93 -13.49 -13.70 28.02
CA ALA A 93 -12.16 -13.98 28.56
C ALA A 93 -11.94 -15.47 28.90
N ARG A 94 -12.99 -16.16 29.39
CA ARG A 94 -12.94 -17.60 29.68
C ARG A 94 -12.71 -18.43 28.42
N LYS A 95 -13.39 -18.11 27.32
CA LYS A 95 -13.24 -18.81 26.04
C LYS A 95 -11.89 -18.50 25.40
N GLN A 96 -11.41 -17.26 25.52
CA GLN A 96 -10.06 -16.89 25.07
C GLN A 96 -8.96 -17.69 25.78
N ARG A 97 -9.07 -17.88 27.11
CA ARG A 97 -8.13 -18.72 27.87
C ARG A 97 -8.11 -20.18 27.41
N GLN A 98 -9.29 -20.78 27.19
CA GLN A 98 -9.38 -22.16 26.69
C GLN A 98 -8.72 -22.33 25.31
N VAL A 99 -8.85 -21.34 24.43
CA VAL A 99 -8.18 -21.34 23.12
C VAL A 99 -6.67 -21.24 23.29
N GLN A 100 -6.17 -20.37 24.19
CA GLN A 100 -4.74 -20.23 24.45
C GLN A 100 -4.12 -21.53 25.02
N GLU A 101 -4.78 -22.15 26.01
CA GLU A 101 -4.35 -23.42 26.59
C GLU A 101 -4.22 -24.52 25.53
N PHE A 102 -5.15 -24.57 24.58
CA PHE A 102 -5.09 -25.53 23.48
C PHE A 102 -3.93 -25.28 22.51
N ILE A 103 -3.67 -24.01 22.18
CA ILE A 103 -2.51 -23.62 21.35
C ILE A 103 -1.21 -24.05 22.04
N ASP A 104 -1.10 -23.84 23.36
CA ASP A 104 0.10 -24.19 24.12
C ASP A 104 0.37 -25.70 24.12
N VAL A 105 -0.69 -26.51 24.21
CA VAL A 105 -0.60 -27.99 24.11
C VAL A 105 -0.10 -28.43 22.74
N ILE A 106 -0.62 -27.84 21.66
CA ILE A 106 -0.21 -28.20 20.29
C ILE A 106 1.21 -27.72 19.98
N SER A 107 1.60 -26.57 20.55
CA SER A 107 2.92 -25.96 20.32
C SER A 107 4.04 -26.70 21.05
N ALA A 108 3.72 -27.59 21.99
CA ALA A 108 4.70 -28.39 22.71
C ALA A 108 5.39 -29.40 21.77
N LYS A 109 6.72 -29.29 21.61
CA LYS A 109 7.51 -30.25 20.80
C LYS A 109 7.50 -31.65 21.43
N PRO A 110 7.35 -32.73 20.63
CA PRO A 110 7.50 -34.09 21.15
C PRO A 110 8.96 -34.32 21.57
N ARG A 111 9.18 -34.70 22.83
CA ARG A 111 10.49 -35.16 23.29
C ARG A 111 10.80 -36.48 22.57
N ARG A 112 11.80 -36.46 21.67
CA ARG A 112 12.41 -37.69 21.12
C ARG A 112 12.93 -38.52 22.31
N GLN A 113 12.28 -39.64 22.59
CA GLN A 113 12.82 -40.64 23.50
C GLN A 113 13.95 -41.37 22.76
N LYS A 114 15.14 -41.37 23.38
CA LYS A 114 16.30 -42.16 22.99
C LYS A 114 16.15 -43.59 23.51
#